data_AF-A0A2H0B5C9-F1
#
_entry.id   AF-A0A2H0B5C9-F1
#
_cell.length_a   1.000
_cell.length_b   1.000
_cell.length_c   1.000
_cell.angle_alpha   90.00
_cell.angle_beta   90.00
_cell.angle_gamma   90.00
#
_symmetry.space_group_name_H-M   'P 1'
#
loop_
_entity.id
_entity.type
_entity.pdbx_description
1 polymer ?
#
loop_
_entity_poly.entity_id
_entity_poly.type
_entity_poly.pdbx_seq_one_letter_code
_entity_poly.pdbx_strand_id
1 'polypeptide(L)'
;MLSYPKIVIQFIKVYLSKLIIMQISRKQIDQNLELQIKDVLAQVISDIKSKDQALQFLQDFLTNTELVALTKRLAVALSLDKKMSYEQIKKQLQVSSATIASVQSAMQKQPKGYEIALRLAKAEEFAIKWSQKLNGLFEKNKSK
;
A
#
# COMPACT_ATOMS: atom_id res chain seq x y z
N MET A 1 -8.61 -12.88 35.30
CA MET A 1 -7.93 -12.01 34.31
C MET A 1 -6.60 -12.68 33.97
N LEU A 2 -6.45 -13.27 32.79
CA LEU A 2 -5.29 -14.11 32.47
C LEU A 2 -4.03 -13.24 32.39
N SER A 3 -3.18 -13.32 33.42
CA SER A 3 -1.88 -12.66 33.46
C SER A 3 -0.89 -13.48 32.65
N TYR A 4 -0.59 -13.01 31.44
CA TYR A 4 0.35 -13.71 30.57
C TYR A 4 1.78 -13.57 31.10
N PRO A 5 2.56 -14.66 31.11
CA PRO A 5 3.94 -14.62 31.56
C PRO A 5 4.74 -13.63 30.69
N LYS A 6 5.65 -12.87 31.31
CA LYS A 6 6.49 -11.85 30.64
C LYS A 6 7.19 -12.39 29.39
N ILE A 7 7.49 -13.68 29.34
CA ILE A 7 8.06 -14.39 28.20
C ILE A 7 7.11 -14.37 27.00
N VAL A 8 5.81 -14.60 27.18
CA VAL A 8 4.82 -14.56 26.08
C VAL A 8 4.67 -13.14 25.55
N ILE A 9 4.69 -12.13 26.42
CA ILE A 9 4.69 -10.72 26.00
C ILE A 9 5.98 -10.38 25.24
N GLN A 10 7.13 -10.85 25.71
CA GLN A 10 8.42 -10.66 25.04
C GLN A 10 8.44 -11.37 23.67
N PHE A 11 7.91 -12.59 23.59
CA PHE A 11 7.76 -13.32 22.34
C PHE A 11 6.82 -12.60 21.38
N ILE A 12 5.67 -12.10 21.85
CA ILE A 12 4.76 -11.27 21.04
C ILE A 12 5.48 -10.01 20.56
N LYS A 13 6.26 -9.33 21.41
CA LYS A 13 7.03 -8.15 21.04
C LYS A 13 8.10 -8.46 19.98
N VAL A 14 8.79 -9.60 20.09
CA VAL A 14 9.81 -10.09 19.13
C VAL A 14 9.18 -10.61 17.83
N TYR A 15 7.98 -11.19 17.90
CA TYR A 15 7.26 -11.70 16.74
C TYR A 15 6.58 -10.57 15.96
N LEU A 16 6.03 -9.58 16.67
CA LEU A 16 5.57 -8.31 16.09
C LEU A 16 6.75 -7.51 15.53
N SER A 17 7.96 -7.62 16.10
CA SER A 17 9.14 -6.98 15.53
C SER A 17 9.68 -7.65 14.27
N LYS A 18 9.29 -8.90 13.99
CA LYS A 18 9.55 -9.60 12.72
C LYS A 18 8.54 -9.26 11.61
N LEU A 19 7.45 -8.54 11.91
CA LEU A 19 6.56 -8.01 10.89
C LEU A 19 7.06 -6.61 10.46
N ILE A 20 8.04 -6.60 9.57
CA ILE A 20 8.58 -5.44 8.81
C ILE A 20 8.56 -4.13 9.64
N ILE A 21 9.56 -3.98 10.50
CA ILE A 21 9.82 -2.71 11.19
C ILE A 21 10.84 -1.92 10.36
N MET A 22 10.40 -0.77 9.82
CA MET A 22 11.33 0.28 9.37
C MET A 22 12.18 0.68 10.56
N GLN A 23 13.51 0.58 10.43
CA GLN A 23 14.45 0.99 11.47
C GLN A 23 14.43 2.51 11.56
N ILE A 24 13.67 3.06 12.50
CA ILE A 24 13.60 4.50 12.74
C ILE A 24 14.37 4.79 14.02
N SER A 25 15.23 5.82 13.97
CA SER A 25 15.93 6.31 15.16
C SER A 25 14.93 6.73 16.25
N ARG A 26 15.26 6.43 17.51
CA ARG A 26 14.40 6.82 18.65
C ARG A 26 14.53 8.30 19.02
N LYS A 27 15.55 8.99 18.49
CA LYS A 27 15.76 10.41 18.74
C LYS A 27 14.72 11.19 17.94
N GLN A 28 13.81 11.85 18.65
CA GLN A 28 12.77 12.68 18.04
C GLN A 28 13.40 13.95 17.48
N ILE A 29 13.01 14.31 16.26
CA ILE A 29 13.29 15.61 15.67
C ILE A 29 12.32 16.64 16.25
N ASP A 30 12.66 17.92 16.12
CA ASP A 30 11.74 19.01 16.49
C ASP A 30 10.40 18.87 15.73
N GLN A 31 9.29 19.12 16.42
CA GLN A 31 7.95 18.88 15.87
C GLN A 31 7.63 19.81 14.69
N ASN A 32 8.08 21.07 14.74
CA ASN A 32 7.87 22.02 13.65
C ASN A 32 8.69 21.59 12.42
N LEU A 33 9.94 21.18 12.64
CA LEU A 33 10.78 20.62 11.59
C LEU A 33 10.16 19.35 10.97
N GLU A 34 9.60 18.44 11.77
CA GLU A 34 8.92 17.25 11.26
C GLU A 34 7.75 17.59 10.34
N LEU A 35 6.92 18.57 10.73
CA LEU A 35 5.79 19.04 9.92
C LEU A 35 6.26 19.64 8.60
N GLN A 36 7.29 20.49 8.63
CA GLN A 36 7.86 21.09 7.43
C GLN A 36 8.43 20.04 6.46
N ILE A 37 9.16 19.04 6.98
CA ILE A 37 9.71 17.96 6.16
C ILE A 37 8.60 17.11 5.54
N LYS A 38 7.52 16.83 6.29
CA LYS A 38 6.35 16.11 5.77
C LYS A 38 5.66 16.87 4.64
N ASP A 39 5.52 18.19 4.80
CA ASP A 39 4.93 19.05 3.79
C ASP A 39 5.75 19.06 2.50
N VAL A 40 7.08 19.23 2.61
CA VAL A 40 8.00 19.14 1.47
C VAL A 40 7.92 17.79 0.77
N LEU A 41 7.90 16.68 1.52
CA LEU A 41 7.75 15.34 0.95
C LEU A 41 6.42 15.19 0.20
N ALA A 42 5.32 15.67 0.79
CA ALA A 42 4.01 15.64 0.16
C ALA A 42 3.98 16.46 -1.14
N GLN A 43 4.60 17.64 -1.14
CA GLN A 43 4.72 18.49 -2.32
C GLN A 43 5.49 17.79 -3.44
N VAL A 44 6.67 17.23 -3.14
CA VAL A 44 7.50 16.48 -4.12
C VAL A 44 6.71 15.33 -4.72
N ILE A 45 6.04 14.51 -3.90
CA ILE A 45 5.22 13.40 -4.40
C ILE A 45 4.08 13.91 -5.30
N SER A 46 3.46 15.04 -4.98
CA SER A 46 2.36 15.62 -5.76
C SER A 46 2.80 16.21 -7.11
N ASP A 47 4.08 16.59 -7.22
CA ASP A 47 4.66 17.19 -8.42
C ASP A 47 5.13 16.17 -9.44
N ILE A 48 5.26 14.90 -9.07
CA ILE A 48 5.55 13.81 -10.01
C ILE A 48 4.31 13.56 -10.88
N LYS A 49 4.41 13.86 -12.18
CA LYS A 49 3.26 13.82 -13.10
C LYS A 49 3.14 12.54 -13.92
N SER A 50 4.19 11.70 -13.98
CA SER A 50 4.16 10.46 -14.74
C SER A 50 4.40 9.23 -13.87
N LYS A 51 3.78 8.11 -14.26
CA LYS A 51 3.96 6.82 -13.59
C LYS A 51 5.42 6.36 -13.61
N ASP A 52 6.14 6.61 -14.69
CA ASP A 52 7.53 6.20 -14.83
C ASP A 52 8.45 6.99 -13.90
N GLN A 53 8.25 8.31 -13.80
CA GLN A 53 8.98 9.16 -12.84
C GLN A 53 8.66 8.76 -11.40
N ALA A 54 7.39 8.45 -11.10
CA ALA A 54 7.00 7.98 -9.78
C ALA A 54 7.67 6.66 -9.42
N LEU A 55 7.74 5.72 -10.37
CA LEU A 55 8.39 4.44 -10.15
C LEU A 55 9.89 4.59 -9.94
N GLN A 56 10.57 5.42 -10.75
CA GLN A 56 12.00 5.72 -10.59
C GLN A 56 12.28 6.32 -9.21
N PHE A 57 11.52 7.35 -8.82
CA PHE A 57 11.65 7.96 -7.50
C PHE A 57 11.47 6.93 -6.38
N LEU A 58 10.43 6.08 -6.44
CA LEU A 58 10.19 5.07 -5.40
C LEU A 58 11.27 4.00 -5.35
N GLN A 59 11.89 3.63 -6.48
CA GLN A 59 12.99 2.66 -6.53
C GLN A 59 14.29 3.22 -5.96
N ASP A 60 14.56 4.50 -6.17
CA ASP A 60 15.77 5.16 -5.69
C ASP A 60 15.65 5.60 -4.22
N PHE A 61 14.45 6.05 -3.82
CA PHE A 61 14.20 6.61 -2.48
C PHE A 61 13.95 5.54 -1.41
N LEU A 62 13.35 4.41 -1.78
CA LEU A 62 13.02 3.33 -0.85
C LEU A 62 14.01 2.18 -0.97
N THR A 63 14.26 1.51 0.15
CA THR A 63 14.90 0.19 0.08
C THR A 63 13.99 -0.81 -0.63
N ASN A 64 14.58 -1.85 -1.22
CA ASN A 64 13.81 -2.91 -1.88
C ASN A 64 12.73 -3.52 -0.96
N THR A 65 13.04 -3.72 0.32
CA THR A 65 12.10 -4.25 1.31
C THR A 65 10.92 -3.31 1.55
N GLU A 66 11.16 -2.00 1.64
CA GLU A 66 10.11 -1.00 1.82
C GLU A 66 9.21 -0.90 0.59
N LEU A 67 9.79 -0.88 -0.61
CA LEU A 67 9.04 -0.85 -1.86
C LEU A 67 8.12 -2.08 -2.00
N VAL A 68 8.64 -3.28 -1.73
CA VAL A 68 7.84 -4.52 -1.72
C VAL A 68 6.74 -4.46 -0.67
N ALA A 69 7.03 -3.95 0.53
CA ALA A 69 6.05 -3.84 1.61
C ALA A 69 4.90 -2.89 1.25
N LEU A 70 5.20 -1.71 0.69
CA LEU A 70 4.20 -0.75 0.24
C LEU A 70 3.37 -1.32 -0.92
N THR A 71 4.00 -1.99 -1.86
CA THR A 71 3.31 -2.64 -3.00
C THR A 71 2.34 -3.71 -2.51
N LYS A 72 2.77 -4.59 -1.60
CA LYS A 72 1.89 -5.60 -1.00
C LYS A 72 0.76 -4.96 -0.19
N ARG A 73 1.02 -3.87 0.53
CA ARG A 73 -0.01 -3.13 1.28
C ARG A 73 -1.09 -2.57 0.37
N LEU A 74 -0.71 -1.96 -0.75
CA LEU A 74 -1.64 -1.47 -1.76
C LEU A 74 -2.45 -2.62 -2.39
N ALA A 75 -1.78 -3.72 -2.73
CA ALA A 75 -2.45 -4.90 -3.30
C ALA A 75 -3.49 -5.49 -2.33
N VAL A 76 -3.16 -5.60 -1.03
CA VAL A 76 -4.11 -6.04 0.00
C VAL A 76 -5.32 -5.10 0.05
N ALA A 77 -5.10 -3.77 0.06
CA ALA A 77 -6.18 -2.79 0.10
C ALA A 77 -7.12 -2.91 -1.11
N LEU A 78 -6.57 -3.08 -2.32
CA LEU A 78 -7.33 -3.31 -3.54
C LEU A 78 -8.11 -4.62 -3.50
N SER A 79 -7.52 -5.71 -3.00
CA SER A 79 -8.20 -6.99 -2.86
C SER A 79 -9.34 -6.95 -1.85
N LEU A 80 -9.14 -6.26 -0.72
CA LEU A 80 -10.19 -6.06 0.29
C LEU A 80 -11.35 -5.23 -0.25
N ASP A 81 -11.06 -4.16 -1.00
CA ASP A 81 -12.07 -3.35 -1.69
C ASP A 81 -12.85 -4.17 -2.74
N LYS A 82 -12.18 -5.12 -3.41
CA LYS A 82 -12.79 -6.13 -4.29
C LYS A 82 -13.51 -7.27 -3.56
N LYS A 83 -13.65 -7.19 -2.22
CA LYS A 83 -14.32 -8.19 -1.36
C LYS A 83 -13.71 -9.61 -1.44
N MET A 84 -12.42 -9.72 -1.76
CA MET A 84 -11.72 -11.01 -1.75
C MET A 84 -11.60 -11.57 -0.33
N SER A 85 -11.60 -12.90 -0.19
CA SER A 85 -11.44 -13.54 1.11
C SER A 85 -9.99 -13.45 1.61
N TYR A 86 -9.80 -13.50 2.93
CA TYR A 86 -8.47 -13.50 3.55
C TYR A 86 -7.57 -14.62 3.04
N GLU A 87 -8.15 -15.80 2.77
CA GLU A 87 -7.42 -16.95 2.24
C GLU A 87 -6.90 -16.70 0.82
N GLN A 88 -7.73 -16.11 -0.04
CA GLN A 88 -7.34 -15.75 -1.40
C GLN A 88 -6.21 -14.70 -1.37
N ILE A 89 -6.37 -13.66 -0.55
CA ILE A 89 -5.38 -12.58 -0.39
C ILE A 89 -4.05 -13.15 0.11
N LYS A 90 -4.07 -14.00 1.13
CA LYS A 90 -2.88 -14.66 1.67
C LYS A 90 -2.17 -15.49 0.61
N LYS A 91 -2.92 -16.30 -0.14
CA LYS A 91 -2.36 -17.18 -1.18
C LYS A 91 -1.74 -16.39 -2.33
N GLN A 92 -2.42 -15.34 -2.79
CA GLN A 92 -1.97 -14.55 -3.95
C GLN A 92 -0.81 -13.60 -3.60
N LEU A 93 -0.87 -12.94 -2.44
CA LEU A 93 0.08 -11.88 -2.10
C LEU A 93 1.20 -12.34 -1.16
N GLN A 94 1.14 -13.59 -0.68
CA GLN A 94 2.10 -14.17 0.26
C GLN A 94 2.29 -13.24 1.48
N VAL A 95 1.17 -12.96 2.15
CA VAL A 95 1.08 -12.09 3.35
C VAL A 95 0.35 -12.82 4.48
N SER A 96 0.65 -12.46 5.73
CA SER A 96 -0.03 -13.05 6.89
C SER A 96 -1.42 -12.45 7.13
N SER A 97 -2.30 -13.19 7.80
CA SER A 97 -3.63 -12.69 8.20
C SER A 97 -3.54 -11.43 9.09
N ALA A 98 -2.50 -11.35 9.93
CA ALA A 98 -2.22 -10.16 10.74
C ALA A 98 -1.91 -8.93 9.88
N THR A 99 -1.19 -9.12 8.76
CA THR A 99 -0.91 -8.03 7.81
C THR A 99 -2.21 -7.55 7.17
N ILE A 100 -3.05 -8.48 6.71
CA ILE A 100 -4.35 -8.14 6.10
C ILE A 100 -5.23 -7.37 7.10
N ALA A 101 -5.33 -7.84 8.33
CA ALA A 101 -6.10 -7.19 9.39
C ALA A 101 -5.57 -5.78 9.72
N SER A 102 -4.24 -5.59 9.72
CA SER A 102 -3.63 -4.28 9.91
C SER A 102 -4.01 -3.29 8.81
N VAL A 103 -3.96 -3.72 7.54
CA VAL A 103 -4.37 -2.89 6.40
C VAL A 103 -5.86 -2.56 6.47
N GLN A 104 -6.71 -3.56 6.74
CA GLN A 104 -8.15 -3.34 6.90
C GLN A 104 -8.45 -2.33 8.01
N SER A 105 -7.77 -2.44 9.16
CA SER A 105 -7.94 -1.49 10.26
C SER A 105 -7.48 -0.08 9.87
N ALA A 106 -6.38 0.05 9.12
CA ALA A 106 -5.90 1.34 8.62
C ALA A 106 -6.89 1.98 7.64
N MET A 107 -7.45 1.20 6.72
CA MET A 107 -8.50 1.66 5.79
C MET A 107 -9.74 2.16 6.53
N GLN A 108 -10.12 1.52 7.65
CA GLN A 108 -11.28 1.94 8.44
C GLN A 108 -11.02 3.18 9.30
N LYS A 109 -9.81 3.30 9.88
CA LYS A 109 -9.46 4.40 10.81
C LYS A 109 -9.02 5.68 10.10
N GLN A 110 -8.34 5.55 8.97
CA GLN A 110 -7.77 6.67 8.21
C GLN A 110 -8.16 6.53 6.71
N PRO A 111 -9.45 6.66 6.39
CA PRO A 111 -9.97 6.25 5.10
C PRO A 111 -9.51 7.15 3.95
N LYS A 112 -9.37 8.46 4.19
CA LYS A 112 -9.17 9.47 3.12
C LYS A 112 -8.04 9.13 2.15
N GLY A 113 -6.87 8.74 2.66
CA GLY A 113 -5.72 8.40 1.82
C GLY A 113 -5.95 7.12 1.00
N TYR A 114 -6.52 6.09 1.63
CA TYR A 114 -6.88 4.85 0.94
C TYR A 114 -7.99 5.07 -0.09
N GLU A 115 -9.01 5.86 0.22
CA GLU A 115 -10.10 6.21 -0.70
C GLU A 115 -9.57 6.89 -1.96
N ILE A 116 -8.63 7.84 -1.82
CA ILE A 116 -7.97 8.49 -2.96
C ILE A 116 -7.23 7.45 -3.79
N ALA A 117 -6.38 6.63 -3.16
CA ALA A 117 -5.59 5.62 -3.88
C ALA A 117 -6.48 4.60 -4.60
N LEU A 118 -7.53 4.09 -3.95
CA LEU A 118 -8.48 3.14 -4.52
C LEU A 118 -9.27 3.75 -5.69
N ARG A 119 -9.71 5.00 -5.56
CA ARG A 119 -10.40 5.72 -6.63
C ARG A 119 -9.52 5.88 -7.86
N LEU A 120 -8.26 6.29 -7.69
CA LEU A 120 -7.30 6.44 -8.78
C LEU A 120 -7.01 5.09 -9.47
N ALA A 121 -6.79 4.03 -8.69
CA ALA A 121 -6.54 2.70 -9.23
C ALA A 121 -7.73 2.15 -10.04
N LYS A 122 -8.97 2.41 -9.59
CA LYS A 122 -10.19 2.01 -10.32
C LYS A 122 -10.36 2.79 -11.62
N ALA A 123 -10.07 4.09 -11.62
CA ALA A 123 -10.14 4.92 -12.82
C ALA A 123 -9.17 4.40 -13.89
N GLU A 124 -7.95 4.04 -13.50
CA GLU A 124 -6.96 3.45 -14.39
C GLU A 124 -7.40 2.08 -14.93
N GLU A 125 -7.91 1.19 -14.06
CA GLU A 125 -8.44 -0.11 -14.48
C GLU A 125 -9.59 0.05 -15.50
N PHE A 126 -10.45 1.05 -15.30
CA PHE A 126 -11.54 1.37 -16.22
C PHE A 126 -11.02 1.89 -17.57
N ALA A 127 -10.06 2.82 -17.56
CA ALA A 127 -9.46 3.37 -18.77
C ALA A 127 -8.79 2.30 -19.63
N ILE A 128 -8.03 1.39 -19.00
CA ILE A 128 -7.39 0.25 -19.68
C ILE A 128 -8.45 -0.66 -20.32
N LYS A 129 -9.49 -1.05 -19.57
CA LYS A 129 -10.58 -1.89 -20.09
C LYS A 129 -11.31 -1.24 -21.26
N TRP A 130 -11.55 0.07 -21.19
CA TRP A 130 -12.20 0.82 -22.26
C TRP A 130 -11.35 0.90 -23.52
N SER A 131 -10.06 1.18 -23.37
CA SER A 131 -9.10 1.16 -24.49
C SER A 131 -9.07 -0.20 -25.19
N GLN A 132 -8.99 -1.29 -24.42
CA GLN A 132 -9.06 -2.66 -24.95
C GLN A 132 -10.38 -2.93 -25.69
N LYS A 133 -11.52 -2.51 -25.13
CA LYS A 133 -12.83 -2.68 -25.75
C LYS A 133 -12.96 -1.90 -27.06
N LEU A 134 -12.49 -0.65 -27.10
CA LEU A 134 -12.50 0.18 -28.30
C LEU A 134 -11.65 -0.43 -29.40
N ASN A 135 -10.42 -0.86 -29.09
CA ASN A 135 -9.55 -1.50 -30.07
C ASN A 135 -10.21 -2.75 -30.69
N GLY A 136 -10.84 -3.60 -29.87
CA GLY A 136 -11.57 -4.77 -30.37
C GLY A 136 -12.80 -4.42 -31.23
N LEU A 137 -13.44 -3.27 -31.00
CA LEU A 137 -14.53 -2.77 -31.86
C LEU A 137 -14.01 -2.26 -33.21
N PHE A 138 -12.88 -1.54 -33.21
CA PHE A 138 -12.26 -1.04 -34.44
C PHE A 138 -11.71 -2.16 -35.32
N GLU A 139 -11.12 -3.21 -34.74
CA GLU A 139 -10.63 -4.38 -35.49
C GLU A 139 -11.78 -5.17 -36.16
N LYS A 140 -12.92 -5.30 -35.47
CA LYS A 140 -14.11 -6.01 -35.99
C LYS A 140 -14.83 -5.26 -37.12
N ASN A 141 -14.73 -3.94 -37.16
CA ASN A 141 -15.29 -3.12 -38.23
C ASN A 141 -14.37 -2.99 -39.45
N LYS A 142 -13.08 -3.32 -39.33
CA LYS A 142 -12.12 -3.32 -40.44
C LYS A 142 -12.12 -4.61 -41.26
N SER A 143 -12.80 -5.65 -40.76
CA SER A 143 -12.90 -7.00 -41.33
C SER A 143 -14.28 -7.31 -41.94
N LYS A 144 -15.10 -6.26 -42.13
CA LYS A 144 -16.32 -6.24 -42.94
C LYS A 144 -16.12 -5.24 -44.08
#